data_AF-A0A939JMP7-F1
#
_entry.id   AF-A0A939JMP7-F1
#
_cell.length_a   1.000
_cell.length_b   1.000
_cell.length_c   1.000
_cell.angle_alpha   90.00
_cell.angle_beta   90.00
_cell.angle_gamma   90.00
#
_symmetry.space_group_name_H-M   'P 1'
#
loop_
_entity.id
_entity.type
_entity.pdbx_description
1 polymer ?
#
loop_
_entity_poly.entity_id
_entity_poly.type
_entity_poly.pdbx_seq_one_letter_code
_entity_poly.pdbx_strand_id
1 'polypeptide(L)' 'LAPNTSSTIVSKSISKQGGKVTYRGIVHFGRKAEGARSNIECDTLIMDNKSTSDTIPYNEILNDNISLEHEAKVSK' A
#
# COMPACT_ATOMS: atom_id res chain seq x y z
N LEU A 1 10.81 5.52 16.38
CA LEU A 1 11.07 4.52 15.33
C LEU A 1 12.57 4.37 15.15
N ALA A 2 13.05 3.13 15.04
CA ALA A 2 14.47 2.79 14.95
C ALA A 2 15.00 2.99 13.52
N PRO A 3 16.31 3.24 13.35
CA PRO A 3 16.95 3.30 12.04
C PRO A 3 17.05 1.91 11.39
N ASN A 4 17.27 1.88 10.07
CA ASN A 4 17.56 0.69 9.25
C ASN A 4 16.51 -0.43 9.33
N THR A 5 15.26 -0.10 9.64
CA THR A 5 14.15 -1.06 9.63
C THR A 5 13.60 -1.25 8.21
N SER A 6 13.05 -2.43 7.92
CA SER A 6 12.39 -2.73 6.66
C SER A 6 10.97 -3.24 6.86
N SER A 7 10.04 -2.85 5.98
CA SER A 7 8.69 -3.42 5.92
C SER A 7 8.25 -3.73 4.50
N THR A 8 7.38 -4.74 4.37
CA THR A 8 6.72 -5.09 3.11
C THR A 8 5.24 -5.31 3.35
N ILE A 9 4.39 -4.66 2.55
CA ILE A 9 2.94 -4.83 2.59
C ILE A 9 2.49 -5.32 1.21
N VAL A 10 1.88 -6.50 1.16
CA VAL A 10 1.29 -7.04 -0.07
C VAL A 10 -0.20 -7.23 0.15
N SER A 11 -1.01 -6.53 -0.64
CA SER A 11 -2.47 -6.63 -0.62
C SER A 11 -2.95 -7.10 -1.98
N LYS A 12 -3.52 -8.31 -2.05
CA LYS A 12 -4.13 -8.85 -3.26
C LYS A 12 -5.62 -9.08 -3.04
N SER A 13 -6.44 -8.44 -3.87
CA SER A 13 -7.90 -8.47 -3.76
C SER A 13 -8.57 -8.99 -5.03
N ILE A 14 -9.72 -9.64 -4.88
CA ILE A 14 -10.60 -10.03 -6.00
C ILE A 14 -12.00 -9.50 -5.70
N SER A 15 -12.59 -8.77 -6.64
CA SER A 15 -13.94 -8.19 -6.52
C SER A 15 -14.88 -8.83 -7.55
N LYS A 16 -16.00 -9.41 -7.11
CA LYS A 16 -16.94 -10.18 -7.93
C LYS A 16 -18.39 -10.00 -7.44
N GLN A 17 -19.36 -10.27 -8.30
CA GLN A 17 -20.81 -10.25 -8.07
C GLN A 17 -21.33 -8.90 -7.56
N GLY A 18 -20.78 -7.80 -8.08
CA GLY A 18 -21.09 -6.46 -7.60
C GLY A 18 -20.40 -6.10 -6.30
N GLY A 19 -19.36 -6.84 -5.92
CA GLY A 19 -18.56 -6.62 -4.74
C GLY A 19 -17.80 -5.29 -4.79
N LYS A 20 -17.42 -4.81 -3.60
CA LYS A 20 -16.52 -3.67 -3.44
C LYS A 20 -15.39 -4.07 -2.50
N VAL A 21 -14.16 -3.91 -2.97
CA VAL A 21 -12.96 -4.09 -2.15
C VAL A 21 -12.29 -2.75 -1.93
N THR A 22 -11.69 -2.55 -0.75
CA THR A 22 -11.01 -1.29 -0.44
C THR A 22 -9.74 -1.58 0.32
N TYR A 23 -8.60 -1.22 -0.25
CA TYR A 23 -7.33 -1.17 0.49
C TYR A 23 -7.20 0.18 1.20
N ARG A 24 -6.84 0.14 2.48
CA ARG A 24 -6.48 1.33 3.27
C ARG A 24 -5.20 1.03 4.03
N GLY A 25 -4.13 1.73 3.69
CA GLY A 25 -2.82 1.51 4.28
C GLY A 25 -2.18 2.80 4.76
N ILE A 26 -1.55 2.75 5.94
CA ILE A 26 -0.72 3.83 6.47
C ILE A 26 0.72 3.32 6.58
N VAL A 27 1.67 4.09 6.08
CA VAL A 27 3.10 3.88 6.29
C VAL A 27 3.65 5.12 6.97
N HIS A 28 4.28 4.95 8.14
CA HIS A 28 4.80 6.04 8.95
C HIS A 28 6.32 5.88 9.18
N PHE A 29 7.09 6.85 8.71
CA PHE A 29 8.52 7.00 9.01
C PHE A 29 8.72 8.10 10.04
N GLY A 30 9.08 7.72 11.27
CA GLY A 30 9.40 8.68 12.32
C GLY A 30 10.78 9.32 12.14
N ARG A 31 11.03 10.47 12.80
CA ARG A 31 12.28 11.27 12.66
C ARG A 31 13.59 10.50 12.86
N LYS A 32 13.59 9.41 13.64
CA LYS A 32 14.78 8.57 13.93
C LYS A 32 14.92 7.35 13.00
N ALA A 33 14.04 7.20 12.00
CA ALA A 33 13.99 6.06 11.09
C ALA A 33 15.00 6.17 9.94
N GLU A 34 16.23 6.60 10.23
CA GLU A 34 17.26 6.79 9.23
C GLU A 34 17.60 5.48 8.52
N GLY A 35 17.69 5.49 7.19
CA GLY A 35 17.96 4.31 6.36
C GLY A 35 16.83 3.28 6.32
N ALA A 36 15.64 3.61 6.86
CA ALA A 36 14.49 2.71 6.84
C ALA A 36 13.88 2.58 5.44
N ARG A 37 13.30 1.41 5.15
CA ARG A 37 12.74 1.06 3.84
C ARG A 37 11.34 0.48 3.97
N SER A 38 10.44 0.81 3.05
CA SER A 38 9.15 0.13 2.93
C SER A 38 8.77 -0.09 1.47
N ASN A 39 8.28 -1.29 1.17
CA ASN A 39 7.68 -1.63 -0.13
C ASN A 39 6.20 -2.02 0.07
N ILE A 40 5.32 -1.47 -0.76
CA ILE A 40 3.88 -1.68 -0.72
C ILE A 40 3.42 -2.06 -2.13
N GLU A 41 2.78 -3.22 -2.25
CA GLU A 41 2.22 -3.74 -3.50
C GLU A 41 0.72 -4.02 -3.31
N CYS A 42 -0.11 -3.30 -4.06
CA CYS A 42 -1.56 -3.42 -4.03
C CYS A 42 -2.09 -3.89 -5.37
N ASP A 43 -2.48 -5.16 -5.48
CA ASP A 43 -3.11 -5.71 -6.67
C ASP A 43 -4.60 -5.95 -6.45
N THR A 44 -5.43 -5.54 -7.39
CA THR A 44 -6.84 -5.92 -7.41
C THR A 44 -7.24 -6.51 -8.76
N LEU A 45 -7.97 -7.62 -8.73
CA LEU A 45 -8.65 -8.19 -9.90
C LEU A 45 -10.17 -7.97 -9.79
N ILE A 46 -10.76 -7.30 -10.76
CA ILE A 46 -12.21 -7.07 -10.86
C ILE A 46 -12.79 -8.07 -11.87
N MET A 47 -13.66 -8.97 -11.42
CA MET A 47 -14.15 -10.11 -12.20
C MET A 47 -15.42 -9.80 -13.02
N ASP A 48 -16.04 -8.65 -12.81
CA ASP A 48 -17.23 -8.22 -13.55
C ASP A 48 -17.42 -6.70 -13.51
N ASN A 49 -18.25 -6.20 -14.42
CA ASN A 49 -18.48 -4.76 -14.61
C ASN A 49 -19.25 -4.09 -13.47
N LYS A 50 -19.88 -4.85 -12.57
CA LYS A 50 -20.63 -4.29 -11.43
C LYS A 50 -19.73 -4.12 -10.20
N SER A 51 -18.58 -4.79 -10.19
CA SER A 51 -17.66 -4.81 -9.07
C SER A 51 -16.68 -3.65 -9.13
N THR A 52 -16.25 -3.18 -7.96
CA THR A 52 -15.39 -2.01 -7.82
C THR A 52 -14.26 -2.25 -6.84
N SER A 53 -13.23 -1.40 -6.92
CA SER A 53 -12.10 -1.39 -6.01
C SER A 53 -11.63 0.03 -5.74
N ASP A 54 -11.31 0.33 -4.47
CA ASP A 54 -10.67 1.58 -4.06
C ASP A 54 -9.32 1.27 -3.41
N THR A 55 -8.32 2.13 -3.64
CA THR A 55 -7.01 2.08 -2.97
C THR A 55 -6.74 3.43 -2.34
N ILE A 56 -6.62 3.47 -1.01
CA ILE A 56 -6.47 4.70 -0.23
C ILE A 56 -5.16 4.62 0.56
N PRO A 57 -4.03 5.00 -0.06
CA PRO A 57 -2.74 5.02 0.62
C PRO A 57 -2.56 6.28 1.45
N TYR A 58 -1.81 6.16 2.55
CA TYR A 58 -1.37 7.28 3.35
C TYR A 58 0.08 7.07 3.77
N ASN A 59 0.94 8.02 3.39
CA ASN A 59 2.36 7.97 3.66
C ASN A 59 2.73 9.18 4.51
N GLU A 60 3.18 8.96 5.74
CA GLU A 60 3.67 9.99 6.63
C GLU A 60 5.18 9.85 6.78
N ILE A 61 5.91 10.85 6.30
CA ILE A 61 7.38 10.80 6.23
C ILE A 61 7.94 11.97 7.03
N LEU A 62 8.57 11.67 8.16
CA LEU A 62 9.21 12.65 9.05
C LEU A 62 10.74 12.53 9.05
N ASN A 63 11.32 11.78 8.11
CA ASN A 63 12.75 11.60 7.91
C ASN A 63 13.06 11.62 6.40
N ASP A 64 14.10 12.33 6.01
CA ASP A 64 14.53 12.56 4.62
C ASP A 64 15.45 11.45 4.07
N ASN A 65 16.11 10.68 4.94
CA ASN A 65 16.94 9.54 4.59
C ASN A 65 16.18 8.21 4.72
N ILE A 66 15.17 8.01 3.86
CA ILE A 66 14.35 6.77 3.80
C ILE A 66 14.13 6.32 2.36
N SER A 67 13.66 5.09 2.17
CA SER A 67 13.16 4.61 0.87
C SER A 67 11.73 4.09 1.00
N LEU A 68 10.83 4.56 0.13
CA LEU A 68 9.44 4.14 0.10
C LEU A 68 9.02 3.87 -1.34
N GLU A 69 8.54 2.67 -1.60
CA GLU A 69 7.95 2.26 -2.87
C GLU A 69 6.49 1.85 -2.62
N HIS A 70 5.57 2.41 -3.42
CA HIS A 70 4.16 2.06 -3.38
C HIS A 70 3.67 1.83 -4.81
N GLU A 71 3.33 0.60 -5.14
CA GLU A 71 2.72 0.22 -6.41
C GLU A 71 1.27 -0.24 -6.18
N ALA A 72 0.36 0.26 -7.01
CA ALA A 72 -1.03 -0.15 -7.01
C ALA A 72 -1.51 -0.44 -8.43
N LYS A 73 -2.04 -1.65 -8.65
CA LYS A 73 -2.52 -2.12 -9.95
C LYS A 73 -3.94 -2.67 -9.83
N VAL A 74 -4.78 -2.29 -10.79
CA VAL A 74 -6.10 -2.89 -10.99
C VAL A 74 -6.11 -3.62 -12.32
N SER A 75 -6.48 -4.88 -12.28
CA SER A 75 -6.73 -5.74 -13.44
C SER A 75 -8.24 -6.00 -13.54
N LYS A 76 -8.77 -6.04 -14.76
CA LYS A 76 -10.18 -6.35 -15.07
C LYS A 76 -10.24 -7.54 -16.00
#